data_AF-A0A9W7WKP3-F1
#
_entry.id   AF-A0A9W7WKP3-F1
#
_cell.length_a   1.000
_cell.length_b   1.000
_cell.length_c   1.000
_cell.angle_alpha   90.00
_cell.angle_beta   90.00
_cell.angle_gamma   90.00
#
_symmetry.space_group_name_H-M   'P 1'
#
loop_
_entity.id
_entity.type
_entity.pdbx_description
1 polymer ?
#
loop_
_entity_poly.entity_id
_entity_poly.type
_entity_poly.pdbx_seq_one_letter_code
_entity_poly.pdbx_strand_id
1 'polypeptide(L)'
;MKEYNVRRHYETKHQSYASYTGAERAQKFKQMAASLQAQQQFFFRANKIQENATAASYEVAQLIAQHGKPFSDGDFIKQCLIKVTEVMCPEKVQDFNNVSLSRNTVVRRIEDLSANLKLQLREKACAFDFYSIACDESTDATDTAQLLIFLRGVDDNFCCTEELLDMMSLKGTTTGGNIFDAVSEAVEKMGLKWDKLCGVTTDGAPAMKGERKGMASMVCVKVKESGDFSVIEKQIKLFSTPFLVDAEEVEESLQLELIEMQCDDSLKSQHQLLSLPDFYQSLDHAKFPLMRRHAKRMMSLFGSTYICEQTFSLLNQNKSRLRSRMTDSHLCEVLRVSTTKLSPDIPAILQSIGQHHCSH
;
A
#
# COMPACT_ATOMS: atom_id res chain seq x y z
N MET A 1 -29.22 8.68 34.32
CA MET A 1 -29.14 7.84 35.55
C MET A 1 -30.36 8.18 36.43
N LYS A 2 -31.13 7.21 36.94
CA LYS A 2 -32.36 7.49 37.72
C LYS A 2 -32.00 7.92 39.15
N GLU A 3 -32.61 8.99 39.67
CA GLU A 3 -32.33 9.59 40.99
C GLU A 3 -32.35 8.58 42.14
N TYR A 4 -33.38 7.71 42.16
CA TYR A 4 -33.52 6.64 43.16
C TYR A 4 -32.29 5.74 43.26
N ASN A 5 -31.69 5.38 42.11
CA ASN A 5 -30.51 4.50 42.08
C ASN A 5 -29.27 5.20 42.62
N VAL A 6 -29.12 6.50 42.35
CA VAL A 6 -28.01 7.32 42.84
C VAL A 6 -28.12 7.53 44.35
N ARG A 7 -29.32 7.87 44.84
CA ARG A 7 -29.58 8.07 46.26
C ARG A 7 -29.34 6.79 47.06
N ARG A 8 -29.87 5.65 46.61
CA ARG A 8 -29.65 4.35 47.25
C ARG A 8 -28.16 3.96 47.27
N HIS A 9 -27.42 4.20 46.18
CA HIS A 9 -25.98 3.93 46.15
C HIS A 9 -25.22 4.82 47.15
N TYR A 10 -25.55 6.11 47.20
CA TYR A 10 -24.94 7.04 48.16
C TYR A 10 -25.20 6.62 49.61
N GLU A 11 -26.45 6.35 49.95
CA GLU A 11 -26.85 5.96 51.32
C GLU A 11 -26.28 4.61 51.75
N THR A 12 -26.06 3.68 50.82
CA THR A 12 -25.56 2.33 51.17
C THR A 12 -24.03 2.20 51.11
N LYS A 13 -23.34 3.03 50.33
CA LYS A 13 -21.89 2.91 50.09
C LYS A 13 -21.08 4.10 50.59
N HIS A 14 -21.70 5.27 50.70
CA HIS A 14 -21.01 6.56 50.89
C HIS A 14 -21.62 7.43 52.00
N GLN A 15 -22.51 6.87 52.84
CA GLN A 15 -23.19 7.59 53.91
C GLN A 15 -22.22 8.27 54.89
N SER A 16 -21.04 7.67 55.09
CA SER A 16 -19.97 8.24 55.91
C SER A 16 -19.43 9.57 55.38
N TYR A 17 -19.70 9.95 54.13
CA TYR A 17 -19.29 11.25 53.58
C TYR A 17 -20.19 12.41 54.03
N ALA A 18 -21.37 12.11 54.60
CA ALA A 18 -22.25 13.12 55.16
C ALA A 18 -21.65 13.82 56.39
N SER A 19 -20.71 13.16 57.10
CA SER A 19 -20.06 13.72 58.29
C SER A 19 -19.03 14.80 57.98
N TYR A 20 -18.47 14.84 56.76
CA TYR A 20 -17.51 15.88 56.37
C TYR A 20 -18.23 17.19 56.07
N THR A 21 -17.81 18.30 56.68
CA THR A 21 -18.36 19.64 56.45
C THR A 21 -17.25 20.68 56.26
N GLY A 22 -17.59 21.87 55.73
CA GLY A 22 -16.66 23.00 55.60
C GLY A 22 -15.33 22.65 54.93
N ALA A 23 -14.22 23.00 55.59
CA ALA A 23 -12.85 22.79 55.10
C ALA A 23 -12.48 21.31 54.95
N GLU A 24 -12.97 20.43 55.83
CA GLU A 24 -12.69 18.99 55.78
C GLU A 24 -13.33 18.35 54.54
N ARG A 25 -14.55 18.78 54.18
CA ARG A 25 -15.20 18.34 52.93
C ARG A 25 -14.40 18.77 51.70
N ALA A 26 -13.92 20.01 51.68
CA ALA A 26 -13.10 20.52 50.58
C ALA A 26 -11.76 19.75 50.46
N GLN A 27 -11.12 19.41 51.58
CA GLN A 27 -9.91 18.59 51.60
C GLN A 27 -10.17 17.17 51.12
N LYS A 28 -11.27 16.54 51.57
CA LYS A 28 -11.65 15.19 51.15
C LYS A 28 -11.98 15.13 49.65
N PHE A 29 -12.66 16.14 49.13
CA PHE A 29 -12.93 16.27 47.70
C PHE A 29 -11.62 16.38 46.88
N LYS A 30 -10.68 17.24 47.30
CA LYS A 30 -9.36 17.35 46.65
C LYS A 30 -8.60 16.01 46.67
N GLN A 31 -8.64 15.29 47.78
CA GLN A 31 -8.01 13.96 47.89
C GLN A 31 -8.64 12.94 46.94
N MET A 32 -9.97 12.89 46.86
CA MET A 32 -10.69 11.99 45.95
C MET A 32 -10.44 12.33 44.49
N ALA A 33 -10.44 13.63 44.14
CA ALA A 33 -10.13 14.08 42.78
C ALA A 33 -8.71 13.68 42.38
N ALA A 34 -7.72 13.89 43.25
CA ALA A 34 -6.35 13.47 43.00
C ALA A 34 -6.23 11.94 42.87
N SER A 35 -6.94 11.18 43.71
CA SER A 35 -6.95 9.71 43.63
C SER A 35 -7.60 9.19 42.35
N LEU A 36 -8.70 9.81 41.91
CA LEU A 36 -9.36 9.47 40.66
C LEU A 36 -8.46 9.78 39.46
N GLN A 37 -7.80 10.94 39.48
CA GLN A 37 -6.85 11.33 38.44
C GLN A 37 -5.65 10.38 38.38
N ALA A 38 -5.12 9.95 39.53
CA ALA A 38 -4.05 8.96 39.61
C ALA A 38 -4.50 7.58 39.07
N GLN A 39 -5.72 7.14 39.41
CA GLN A 39 -6.29 5.91 38.85
C GLN A 39 -6.45 6.00 37.33
N GLN A 40 -7.03 7.09 36.82
CA GLN A 40 -7.19 7.32 35.38
C GLN A 40 -5.84 7.36 34.66
N GLN A 41 -4.83 8.03 35.23
CA GLN A 41 -3.47 8.07 34.66
C GLN A 41 -2.82 6.69 34.65
N PHE A 42 -3.08 5.84 35.65
CA PHE A 42 -2.59 4.46 35.66
C PHE A 42 -3.17 3.65 34.49
N PHE A 43 -4.48 3.70 34.27
CA PHE A 43 -5.13 3.05 33.13
C PHE A 43 -4.63 3.59 31.79
N PHE A 44 -4.48 4.91 31.65
CA PHE A 44 -3.94 5.53 30.44
C PHE A 44 -2.52 5.07 30.13
N ARG A 45 -1.66 4.98 31.14
CA ARG A 45 -0.28 4.51 30.98
C ARG A 45 -0.21 3.04 30.60
N ALA A 46 -1.02 2.18 31.24
CA ALA A 46 -1.07 0.76 30.92
C ALA A 46 -1.55 0.51 29.48
N ASN A 47 -2.60 1.22 29.04
CA ASN A 47 -3.08 1.15 27.66
C ASN A 47 -2.01 1.59 26.66
N LYS A 48 -1.30 2.68 26.94
CA LYS A 48 -0.23 3.18 26.06
C LYS A 48 0.95 2.20 25.93
N ILE A 49 1.32 1.49 26.99
CA ILE A 49 2.37 0.45 26.94
C ILE A 49 1.91 -0.71 26.04
N GLN A 50 0.65 -1.13 26.17
CA GLN A 50 0.09 -2.21 25.35
C GLN A 50 -0.02 -1.82 23.86
N GLU A 51 -0.43 -0.58 23.57
CA GLU A 51 -0.44 -0.03 22.22
C GLU A 51 0.97 0.00 21.63
N ASN A 52 1.97 0.50 22.37
CA ASN A 52 3.36 0.53 21.93
C ASN A 52 3.91 -0.88 21.66
N ALA A 53 3.59 -1.86 22.52
CA ALA A 53 4.00 -3.25 22.32
C ALA A 53 3.37 -3.86 21.05
N THR A 54 2.12 -3.48 20.76
CA THR A 54 1.42 -3.91 19.55
C THR A 54 1.99 -3.23 18.31
N ALA A 55 2.29 -1.93 18.36
CA ALA A 55 2.98 -1.20 17.30
C ALA A 55 4.35 -1.83 16.97
N ALA A 56 5.17 -2.11 17.99
CA ALA A 56 6.45 -2.78 17.83
C ALA A 56 6.31 -4.17 17.20
N SER A 57 5.24 -4.91 17.53
CA SER A 57 4.91 -6.20 16.91
C SER A 57 4.65 -6.07 15.40
N TYR A 58 3.95 -5.02 14.95
CA TYR A 58 3.76 -4.72 13.53
C TYR A 58 5.07 -4.40 12.81
N GLU A 59 5.90 -3.53 13.38
CA GLU A 59 7.20 -3.13 12.81
C GLU A 59 8.10 -4.36 12.57
N VAL A 60 8.19 -5.25 13.56
CA VAL A 60 8.99 -6.48 13.41
C VAL A 60 8.37 -7.42 12.37
N ALA A 61 7.04 -7.55 12.33
CA ALA A 61 6.37 -8.39 11.33
C ALA A 61 6.59 -7.87 9.90
N GLN A 62 6.55 -6.56 9.70
CA GLN A 62 6.86 -5.91 8.43
C GLN A 62 8.29 -6.20 8.00
N LEU A 63 9.26 -6.07 8.91
CA LEU A 63 10.67 -6.40 8.61
C LEU A 63 10.86 -7.88 8.25
N ILE A 64 10.19 -8.79 8.95
CA ILE A 64 10.20 -10.22 8.63
C ILE A 64 9.72 -10.45 7.19
N ALA A 65 8.59 -9.84 6.80
CA ALA A 65 8.06 -9.95 5.45
C ALA A 65 8.99 -9.35 4.40
N GLN A 66 9.47 -8.12 4.59
CA GLN A 66 10.35 -7.42 3.64
C GLN A 66 11.65 -8.17 3.36
N HIS A 67 12.19 -8.89 4.34
CA HIS A 67 13.42 -9.66 4.19
C HIS A 67 13.17 -11.14 3.83
N GLY A 68 11.90 -11.51 3.60
CA GLY A 68 11.46 -12.87 3.29
C GLY A 68 11.89 -13.88 4.36
N LYS A 69 11.83 -13.51 5.63
CA LYS A 69 12.23 -14.37 6.75
C LYS A 69 11.07 -15.30 7.15
N PRO A 70 11.35 -16.52 7.64
CA PRO A 70 10.32 -17.39 8.18
C PRO A 70 9.50 -16.70 9.28
N PHE A 71 8.18 -16.88 9.29
CA PHE A 71 7.33 -16.27 10.33
C PHE A 71 7.67 -16.76 11.75
N SER A 72 8.27 -17.95 11.87
CA SER A 72 8.79 -18.49 13.13
C SER A 72 9.99 -17.72 13.66
N ASP A 73 10.67 -16.91 12.84
CA ASP A 73 11.81 -16.10 13.29
C ASP A 73 11.37 -15.06 14.33
N GLY A 74 10.08 -14.70 14.38
CA GLY A 74 9.55 -13.81 15.40
C GLY A 74 9.80 -14.32 16.83
N ASP A 75 9.73 -15.64 17.07
CA ASP A 75 10.03 -16.24 18.38
C ASP A 75 11.52 -16.09 18.74
N PHE A 76 12.42 -16.26 17.76
CA PHE A 76 13.86 -16.06 17.96
C PHE A 76 14.21 -14.59 18.17
N ILE A 77 13.64 -13.69 17.37
CA ILE A 77 13.82 -12.23 17.51
C ILE A 77 13.37 -11.79 18.91
N LYS A 78 12.25 -12.30 19.41
CA LYS A 78 11.79 -12.01 20.78
C LYS A 78 12.80 -12.47 21.83
N GLN A 79 13.38 -13.66 21.68
CA GLN A 79 14.42 -14.14 22.61
C GLN A 79 15.65 -13.24 22.59
N CYS A 80 16.10 -12.80 21.41
CA CYS A 80 17.21 -11.85 21.28
C CYS A 80 16.91 -10.52 21.98
N LEU A 81 15.74 -9.95 21.75
CA LEU A 81 15.32 -8.69 22.38
C LEU A 81 15.31 -8.81 23.90
N ILE A 82 14.70 -9.86 24.45
CA ILE A 82 14.65 -10.09 25.90
C ILE A 82 16.06 -10.22 26.49
N LYS A 83 16.95 -11.00 25.86
CA LYS A 83 18.32 -11.18 26.34
C LYS A 83 19.13 -9.88 26.38
N VAL A 84 18.96 -9.02 25.38
CA VAL A 84 19.59 -7.69 25.36
C VAL A 84 19.00 -6.80 26.46
N THR A 85 17.68 -6.77 26.61
CA THR A 85 16.97 -5.98 27.63
C THR A 85 17.34 -6.42 29.05
N GLU A 86 17.47 -7.72 29.31
CA GLU A 86 17.90 -8.26 30.61
C GLU A 86 19.26 -7.72 31.08
N VAL A 87 20.16 -7.37 30.15
CA VAL A 87 21.50 -6.86 30.46
C VAL A 87 21.54 -5.33 30.47
N MET A 88 20.89 -4.68 29.50
CA MET A 88 20.99 -3.23 29.30
C MET A 88 19.94 -2.42 30.08
N CYS A 89 18.72 -2.95 30.22
CA CYS A 89 17.59 -2.27 30.86
C CYS A 89 16.65 -3.29 31.56
N PRO A 90 17.10 -3.94 32.66
CA PRO A 90 16.36 -4.99 33.35
C PRO A 90 14.95 -4.56 33.79
N GLU A 91 14.77 -3.29 34.13
CA GLU A 91 13.50 -2.68 34.53
C GLU A 91 12.45 -2.65 33.40
N LYS A 92 12.87 -2.88 32.15
CA LYS A 92 12.03 -2.88 30.94
C LYS A 92 11.71 -4.26 30.40
N VAL A 93 12.24 -5.33 30.98
CA VAL A 93 12.03 -6.71 30.49
C VAL A 93 10.56 -7.05 30.31
N GLN A 94 9.69 -6.63 31.22
CA GLN A 94 8.25 -6.90 31.10
C GLN A 94 7.60 -6.18 29.91
N ASP A 95 8.04 -4.97 29.57
CA ASP A 95 7.53 -4.21 28.41
C ASP A 95 7.83 -4.98 27.10
N PHE A 96 9.03 -5.56 26.98
CA PHE A 96 9.43 -6.38 25.81
C PHE A 96 8.75 -7.77 25.80
N ASN A 97 8.48 -8.36 26.97
CA ASN A 97 7.71 -9.59 27.06
C ASN A 97 6.29 -9.44 26.51
N ASN A 98 5.70 -8.24 26.61
CA ASN A 98 4.36 -7.95 26.09
C ASN A 98 4.33 -7.86 24.55
N VAL A 99 5.48 -7.69 23.89
CA VAL A 99 5.57 -7.70 22.41
C VAL A 99 5.30 -9.12 21.91
N SER A 100 4.21 -9.29 21.17
CA SER A 100 3.79 -10.60 20.65
C SER A 100 4.41 -10.85 19.28
N LEU A 101 5.25 -11.89 19.17
CA LEU A 101 5.96 -12.23 17.92
C LEU A 101 5.88 -13.72 17.57
N SER A 102 4.88 -14.43 18.10
CA SER A 102 4.68 -15.83 17.69
C SER A 102 4.38 -15.92 16.20
N ARG A 103 4.65 -17.07 15.59
CA ARG A 103 4.35 -17.34 14.17
C ARG A 103 2.96 -16.86 13.74
N ASN A 104 1.93 -17.17 14.53
CA ASN A 104 0.54 -16.80 14.21
C ASN A 104 0.29 -15.31 14.37
N THR A 105 0.97 -14.65 15.31
CA THR A 105 0.90 -13.20 15.43
C THR A 105 1.52 -12.54 14.21
N VAL A 106 2.73 -12.96 13.81
CA VAL A 106 3.42 -12.40 12.63
C VAL A 106 2.55 -12.54 11.37
N VAL A 107 1.92 -13.70 11.16
CA VAL A 107 0.98 -13.91 10.04
C VAL A 107 -0.15 -12.89 10.06
N ARG A 108 -0.88 -12.77 11.19
CA ARG A 108 -1.99 -11.79 11.31
C ARG A 108 -1.53 -10.35 11.10
N ARG A 109 -0.36 -9.99 11.62
CA ARG A 109 0.19 -8.64 11.43
C ARG A 109 0.48 -8.37 9.95
N ILE A 110 1.00 -9.36 9.22
CA ILE A 110 1.22 -9.23 7.77
C ILE A 110 -0.12 -9.14 7.01
N GLU A 111 -1.14 -9.92 7.39
CA GLU A 111 -2.51 -9.82 6.84
C GLU A 111 -3.06 -8.39 7.01
N ASP A 112 -3.00 -7.86 8.23
CA ASP A 112 -3.48 -6.52 8.59
C ASP A 112 -2.71 -5.41 7.81
N LEU A 113 -1.38 -5.51 7.74
CA LEU A 113 -0.54 -4.59 6.96
C LEU A 113 -0.89 -4.64 5.47
N SER A 114 -1.04 -5.85 4.92
CA SER A 114 -1.38 -6.07 3.52
C SER A 114 -2.76 -5.49 3.17
N ALA A 115 -3.74 -5.68 4.05
CA ALA A 115 -5.07 -5.12 3.89
C ALA A 115 -5.05 -3.58 3.90
N ASN A 116 -4.29 -2.97 4.82
CA ASN A 116 -4.10 -1.51 4.86
C ASN A 116 -3.45 -0.99 3.58
N LEU A 117 -2.36 -1.62 3.11
CA LEU A 117 -1.70 -1.25 1.86
C LEU A 117 -2.64 -1.38 0.65
N LYS A 118 -3.45 -2.44 0.60
CA LYS A 118 -4.44 -2.64 -0.47
C LYS A 118 -5.52 -1.55 -0.45
N LEU A 119 -5.92 -1.08 0.73
CA LEU A 119 -6.85 0.03 0.89
C LEU A 119 -6.22 1.35 0.41
N GLN A 120 -5.00 1.67 0.84
CA GLN A 120 -4.27 2.87 0.38
C GLN A 120 -4.10 2.88 -1.15
N LEU A 121 -3.74 1.74 -1.74
CA LEU A 121 -3.61 1.62 -3.19
C LEU A 121 -4.94 1.87 -3.90
N ARG A 122 -6.05 1.36 -3.35
CA ARG A 122 -7.40 1.60 -3.89
C ARG A 122 -7.78 3.08 -3.85
N GLU A 123 -7.49 3.76 -2.75
CA GLU A 123 -7.77 5.20 -2.62
C GLU A 123 -6.97 6.01 -3.65
N LYS A 124 -5.69 5.68 -3.84
CA LYS A 124 -4.85 6.27 -4.89
C LYS A 124 -5.33 5.93 -6.31
N ALA A 125 -5.76 4.70 -6.53
CA ALA A 125 -6.24 4.21 -7.82
C ALA A 125 -7.42 5.04 -8.38
N CYS A 126 -8.31 5.51 -7.51
CA CYS A 126 -9.41 6.40 -7.90
C CYS A 126 -8.95 7.76 -8.44
N ALA A 127 -7.77 8.23 -8.01
CA ALA A 127 -7.21 9.53 -8.36
C ALA A 127 -6.30 9.49 -9.59
N PHE A 128 -5.97 8.30 -10.13
CA PHE A 128 -5.09 8.22 -11.30
C PHE A 128 -5.75 8.82 -12.53
N ASP A 129 -5.01 9.61 -13.30
CA ASP A 129 -5.42 10.08 -14.62
C ASP A 129 -5.20 9.00 -15.67
N PHE A 130 -4.07 8.29 -15.56
CA PHE A 130 -3.73 7.13 -16.37
C PHE A 130 -3.07 6.05 -15.52
N TYR A 131 -3.25 4.81 -15.93
CA TYR A 131 -2.48 3.70 -15.40
C TYR A 131 -2.11 2.69 -16.48
N SER A 132 -1.09 1.91 -16.19
CA SER A 132 -0.73 0.72 -16.95
C SER A 132 -0.59 -0.48 -16.02
N ILE A 133 -0.62 -1.67 -16.62
CA ILE A 133 -0.36 -2.92 -15.91
C ILE A 133 0.85 -3.64 -16.50
N ALA A 134 1.65 -4.25 -15.64
CA ALA A 134 2.65 -5.23 -16.04
C ALA A 134 2.18 -6.60 -15.56
N CYS A 135 2.15 -7.56 -16.48
CA CYS A 135 1.71 -8.92 -16.18
C CYS A 135 2.80 -9.89 -16.59
N ASP A 136 3.06 -10.86 -15.72
CA ASP A 136 4.02 -11.91 -15.98
C ASP A 136 3.55 -13.20 -15.30
N GLU A 137 3.78 -14.31 -15.99
CA GLU A 137 3.38 -15.65 -15.56
C GLU A 137 4.64 -16.47 -15.28
N SER A 138 4.71 -17.09 -14.11
CA SER A 138 5.78 -18.03 -13.80
C SER A 138 5.21 -19.29 -13.17
N THR A 139 5.81 -20.44 -13.48
CA THR A 139 5.52 -21.68 -12.77
C THR A 139 6.30 -21.68 -11.45
N ASP A 140 5.59 -21.84 -10.35
CA ASP A 140 6.24 -21.95 -9.05
C ASP A 140 6.82 -23.36 -8.81
N ALA A 141 7.55 -23.54 -7.70
CA ALA A 141 8.15 -24.84 -7.33
C ALA A 141 7.12 -25.97 -7.10
N THR A 142 5.83 -25.68 -7.13
CA THR A 142 4.71 -26.63 -7.02
C THR A 142 4.01 -26.87 -8.36
N ASP A 143 4.63 -26.45 -9.47
CA ASP A 143 4.12 -26.59 -10.85
C ASP A 143 2.74 -25.93 -11.04
N THR A 144 2.42 -24.93 -10.20
CA THR A 144 1.23 -24.09 -10.35
C THR A 144 1.67 -22.79 -11.00
N ALA A 145 1.01 -22.41 -12.10
CA ALA A 145 1.26 -21.13 -12.74
C ALA A 145 0.73 -20.00 -11.85
N GLN A 146 1.58 -19.03 -11.57
CA GLN A 146 1.26 -17.84 -10.79
C GLN A 146 1.34 -16.64 -11.71
N LEU A 147 0.27 -15.85 -11.75
CA LEU A 147 0.21 -14.58 -12.46
C LEU A 147 0.45 -13.45 -11.47
N LEU A 148 1.45 -12.63 -11.74
CA LEU A 148 1.63 -11.34 -11.06
C LEU A 148 1.06 -10.23 -11.90
N ILE A 149 0.29 -9.34 -11.28
CA ILE A 149 -0.25 -8.14 -11.91
C ILE A 149 0.27 -6.95 -11.11
N PHE A 150 1.13 -6.14 -11.71
CA PHE A 150 1.57 -4.86 -11.16
C PHE A 150 0.77 -3.72 -11.78
N LEU A 151 0.48 -2.70 -10.97
CA LEU A 151 -0.17 -1.47 -11.36
C LEU A 151 0.84 -0.33 -11.30
N ARG A 152 0.88 0.51 -12.33
CA ARG A 152 1.57 1.80 -12.29
C ARG A 152 0.61 2.88 -12.72
N GLY A 153 0.31 3.81 -11.82
CA GLY A 153 -0.60 4.93 -12.06
C GLY A 153 0.06 6.26 -11.78
N VAL A 154 -0.45 7.31 -12.41
CA VAL A 154 -0.05 8.70 -12.16
C VAL A 154 -1.28 9.53 -11.82
N ASP A 155 -1.18 10.38 -10.80
CA ASP A 155 -2.24 11.30 -10.41
C ASP A 155 -2.08 12.69 -11.06
N ASP A 156 -2.98 13.61 -10.71
CA ASP A 156 -2.97 14.97 -11.25
C ASP A 156 -1.69 15.76 -10.91
N ASN A 157 -1.04 15.40 -9.80
CA ASN A 157 0.19 16.01 -9.32
C ASN A 157 1.44 15.34 -9.91
N PHE A 158 1.32 14.54 -10.98
CA PHE A 158 2.45 13.81 -11.58
C PHE A 158 3.12 12.82 -10.61
N CYS A 159 2.45 12.43 -9.53
CA CYS A 159 2.98 11.45 -8.58
C CYS A 159 2.73 10.04 -9.12
N CYS A 160 3.80 9.35 -9.50
CA CYS A 160 3.74 7.95 -9.90
C CYS A 160 3.61 7.02 -8.69
N THR A 161 2.65 6.11 -8.73
CA THR A 161 2.49 5.01 -7.77
C THR A 161 2.65 3.70 -8.53
N GLU A 162 3.55 2.83 -8.07
CA GLU A 162 3.83 1.53 -8.67
C GLU A 162 3.78 0.45 -7.59
N GLU A 163 2.80 -0.44 -7.67
CA GLU A 163 2.46 -1.39 -6.60
C GLU A 163 1.94 -2.72 -7.14
N LEU A 164 2.05 -3.79 -6.34
CA LEU A 164 1.46 -5.09 -6.66
C LEU A 164 -0.08 -4.97 -6.63
N LEU A 165 -0.75 -5.20 -7.76
CA LEU A 165 -2.22 -5.17 -7.83
C LEU A 165 -2.80 -6.45 -7.23
N ASP A 166 -2.43 -7.59 -7.78
CA ASP A 166 -2.86 -8.91 -7.30
C ASP A 166 -1.88 -10.01 -7.73
N MET A 167 -1.97 -11.15 -7.06
CA MET A 167 -1.33 -12.39 -7.46
C MET A 167 -2.38 -13.50 -7.55
N MET A 168 -2.42 -14.18 -8.69
CA MET A 168 -3.43 -15.20 -8.95
C MET A 168 -2.81 -16.52 -9.36
N SER A 169 -3.24 -17.60 -8.70
CA SER A 169 -2.87 -18.96 -9.08
C SER A 169 -3.77 -19.43 -10.21
N LEU A 170 -3.19 -19.64 -11.39
CA LEU A 170 -3.86 -20.14 -12.57
C LEU A 170 -3.85 -21.68 -12.51
N LYS A 171 -5.03 -22.27 -12.31
CA LYS A 171 -5.21 -23.73 -12.27
C LYS A 171 -5.50 -24.27 -13.67
N GLY A 172 -4.68 -25.21 -14.16
CA GLY A 172 -4.85 -25.86 -15.46
C GLY A 172 -4.06 -25.20 -16.60
N THR A 173 -4.55 -25.30 -17.84
CA THR A 173 -3.91 -24.67 -19.01
C THR A 173 -4.00 -23.15 -18.94
N THR A 174 -2.86 -22.47 -18.96
CA THR A 174 -2.78 -21.01 -18.98
C THR A 174 -3.07 -20.48 -20.39
N THR A 175 -4.35 -20.16 -20.62
CA THR A 175 -4.79 -19.51 -21.85
C THR A 175 -4.86 -17.99 -21.64
N GLY A 176 -4.66 -17.22 -22.71
CA GLY A 176 -4.80 -15.76 -22.63
C GLY A 176 -6.18 -15.29 -22.15
N GLY A 177 -7.22 -16.12 -22.32
CA GLY A 177 -8.56 -15.86 -21.77
C GLY A 177 -8.59 -15.95 -20.25
N ASN A 178 -8.00 -17.00 -19.66
CA ASN A 178 -7.95 -17.12 -18.20
C ASN A 178 -7.11 -16.01 -17.55
N ILE A 179 -6.02 -15.61 -18.20
CA ILE A 179 -5.20 -14.47 -17.75
C ILE A 179 -6.00 -13.17 -17.86
N PHE A 180 -6.76 -12.97 -18.94
CA PHE A 180 -7.62 -11.80 -19.11
C PHE A 180 -8.75 -11.72 -18.07
N ASP A 181 -9.36 -12.85 -17.72
CA ASP A 181 -10.39 -12.91 -16.68
C ASP A 181 -9.80 -12.55 -15.31
N ALA A 182 -8.62 -13.08 -14.99
CA ALA A 182 -7.86 -12.74 -13.78
C ALA A 182 -7.51 -11.25 -13.71
N VAL A 183 -6.98 -10.69 -14.80
CA VAL A 183 -6.70 -9.25 -14.91
C VAL A 183 -7.99 -8.44 -14.77
N SER A 184 -9.09 -8.89 -15.38
CA SER A 184 -10.36 -8.18 -15.32
C SER A 184 -10.91 -8.13 -13.89
N GLU A 185 -10.89 -9.26 -13.19
CA GLU A 185 -11.28 -9.33 -11.79
C GLU A 185 -10.42 -8.40 -10.93
N ALA A 186 -9.10 -8.38 -11.12
CA ALA A 186 -8.19 -7.52 -10.35
C ALA A 186 -8.49 -6.02 -10.55
N VAL A 187 -8.68 -5.59 -11.81
CA VAL A 187 -8.98 -4.21 -12.18
C VAL A 187 -10.33 -3.78 -11.59
N GLU A 188 -11.37 -4.59 -11.79
CA GLU A 188 -12.74 -4.29 -11.33
C GLU A 188 -12.83 -4.29 -9.80
N LYS A 189 -12.19 -5.27 -9.14
CA LYS A 189 -12.13 -5.35 -7.67
C LYS A 189 -11.46 -4.13 -7.06
N MET A 190 -10.53 -3.48 -7.77
CA MET A 190 -9.84 -2.27 -7.31
C MET A 190 -10.55 -0.97 -7.70
N GLY A 191 -11.66 -1.05 -8.43
CA GLY A 191 -12.41 0.13 -8.88
C GLY A 191 -11.69 0.96 -9.94
N LEU A 192 -10.70 0.37 -10.62
CA LEU A 192 -9.98 1.00 -11.71
C LEU A 192 -10.86 1.06 -12.96
N LYS A 193 -10.85 2.21 -13.63
CA LYS A 193 -11.67 2.41 -14.82
C LYS A 193 -10.88 2.07 -16.08
N TRP A 194 -11.44 1.21 -16.94
CA TRP A 194 -10.78 0.74 -18.15
C TRP A 194 -10.40 1.84 -19.15
N ASP A 195 -11.14 2.96 -19.20
CA ASP A 195 -10.83 4.11 -20.05
C ASP A 195 -9.53 4.84 -19.67
N LYS A 196 -9.04 4.62 -18.45
CA LYS A 196 -7.77 5.17 -17.96
C LYS A 196 -6.58 4.21 -18.16
N LEU A 197 -6.82 2.98 -18.61
CA LEU A 197 -5.77 2.01 -18.89
C LEU A 197 -5.08 2.35 -20.22
N CYS A 198 -3.80 2.71 -20.18
CA CYS A 198 -3.08 3.17 -21.37
C CYS A 198 -1.89 2.27 -21.78
N GLY A 199 -1.62 1.19 -21.05
CA GLY A 199 -0.53 0.26 -21.37
C GLY A 199 -0.65 -1.09 -20.69
N VAL A 200 -0.20 -2.13 -21.40
CA VAL A 200 -0.05 -3.49 -20.88
C VAL A 200 1.33 -4.01 -21.26
N THR A 201 2.14 -4.35 -20.28
CA THR A 201 3.51 -4.85 -20.48
C THR A 201 3.57 -6.34 -20.10
N THR A 202 4.07 -7.17 -21.01
CA THR A 202 4.12 -8.64 -20.85
C THR A 202 5.43 -9.22 -21.40
N ASP A 203 5.81 -10.40 -20.91
CA ASP A 203 7.02 -11.16 -21.26
C ASP A 203 7.07 -11.62 -22.73
N GLY A 204 5.91 -11.65 -23.39
CA GLY A 204 5.78 -12.08 -24.78
C GLY A 204 5.40 -13.53 -24.98
N ALA A 205 5.01 -14.24 -23.92
CA ALA A 205 4.43 -15.56 -24.06
C ALA A 205 3.21 -15.55 -25.02
N PRO A 206 2.96 -16.63 -25.79
CA PRO A 206 1.84 -16.68 -26.72
C PRO A 206 0.47 -16.41 -26.07
N ALA A 207 0.27 -16.84 -24.82
CA ALA A 207 -0.94 -16.55 -24.04
C ALA A 207 -1.08 -15.05 -23.70
N MET A 208 0.01 -14.29 -23.70
CA MET A 208 0.02 -12.86 -23.41
C MET A 208 -0.13 -12.01 -24.68
N LYS A 209 0.74 -12.20 -25.68
CA LYS A 209 0.82 -11.35 -26.90
C LYS A 209 0.10 -11.91 -28.12
N GLY A 210 -0.54 -13.08 -28.04
CA GLY A 210 -1.26 -13.68 -29.16
C GLY A 210 -2.27 -12.70 -29.79
N GLU A 211 -2.20 -12.51 -31.11
CA GLU A 211 -2.96 -11.46 -31.82
C GLU A 211 -4.49 -11.58 -31.66
N ARG A 212 -5.02 -12.81 -31.58
CA ARG A 212 -6.47 -13.07 -31.45
C ARG A 212 -6.91 -13.59 -30.09
N LYS A 213 -6.01 -14.28 -29.39
CA LYS A 213 -6.29 -15.01 -28.15
C LYS A 213 -5.32 -14.69 -27.01
N GLY A 214 -4.44 -13.71 -27.21
CA GLY A 214 -3.56 -13.22 -26.17
C GLY A 214 -4.28 -12.27 -25.23
N MET A 215 -3.94 -12.30 -23.95
CA MET A 215 -4.50 -11.41 -22.95
C MET A 215 -4.38 -9.94 -23.34
N ALA A 216 -3.20 -9.50 -23.81
CA ALA A 216 -2.97 -8.11 -24.20
C ALA A 216 -3.92 -7.68 -25.33
N SER A 217 -4.18 -8.57 -26.30
CA SER A 217 -5.13 -8.31 -27.39
C SER A 217 -6.57 -8.19 -26.88
N MET A 218 -6.97 -9.00 -25.90
CA MET A 218 -8.29 -8.91 -25.27
C MET A 218 -8.45 -7.65 -24.42
N VAL A 219 -7.42 -7.27 -23.67
CA VAL A 219 -7.38 -5.97 -22.96
C VAL A 219 -7.50 -4.84 -23.96
N CYS A 220 -6.75 -4.88 -25.06
CA CYS A 220 -6.88 -3.91 -26.14
C CYS A 220 -8.32 -3.86 -26.67
N VAL A 221 -8.98 -4.98 -26.91
CA VAL A 221 -10.40 -4.98 -27.34
C VAL A 221 -11.32 -4.36 -26.28
N LYS A 222 -11.11 -4.66 -24.99
CA LYS A 222 -11.89 -4.07 -23.87
C LYS A 222 -11.65 -2.57 -23.70
N VAL A 223 -10.44 -2.09 -24.04
CA VAL A 223 -10.03 -0.68 -23.96
C VAL A 223 -10.29 0.08 -25.28
N LYS A 224 -10.52 -0.61 -26.40
CA LYS A 224 -10.66 -0.03 -27.74
C LYS A 224 -12.01 0.68 -27.94
N GLU A 225 -12.06 1.87 -27.33
CA GLU A 225 -12.47 3.17 -27.91
C GLU A 225 -11.38 4.26 -27.68
N SER A 226 -10.10 3.95 -27.35
CA SER A 226 -9.15 5.01 -26.91
C SER A 226 -7.67 4.95 -27.34
N GLY A 227 -7.31 4.38 -28.50
CA GLY A 227 -6.09 4.83 -29.20
C GLY A 227 -5.19 3.75 -29.82
N ASP A 228 -4.53 4.17 -30.88
CA ASP A 228 -3.64 3.38 -31.72
C ASP A 228 -2.33 3.04 -30.97
N PHE A 229 -1.87 1.79 -31.07
CA PHE A 229 -0.56 1.35 -30.54
C PHE A 229 0.56 1.67 -31.55
N SER A 230 0.54 2.86 -32.17
CA SER A 230 1.55 3.27 -33.15
C SER A 230 2.75 3.92 -32.47
N VAL A 231 3.96 3.43 -32.81
CA VAL A 231 5.30 3.91 -32.48
C VAL A 231 5.42 4.64 -31.13
N ILE A 232 5.41 3.84 -30.04
CA ILE A 232 5.76 4.28 -28.68
C ILE A 232 7.05 5.12 -28.69
N GLU A 233 7.99 4.84 -29.59
CA GLU A 233 9.25 5.59 -29.71
C GLU A 233 9.05 7.09 -30.00
N LYS A 234 8.13 7.48 -30.89
CA LYS A 234 7.85 8.90 -31.16
C LYS A 234 7.25 9.58 -29.94
N GLN A 235 6.34 8.89 -29.24
CA GLN A 235 5.67 9.37 -28.05
C GLN A 235 6.64 9.51 -26.85
N ILE A 236 7.56 8.55 -26.68
CA ILE A 236 8.66 8.60 -25.71
C ILE A 236 9.61 9.73 -26.04
N LYS A 237 9.97 9.92 -27.32
CA LYS A 237 10.85 11.00 -27.76
C LYS A 237 10.23 12.36 -27.46
N LEU A 238 8.95 12.55 -27.79
CA LEU A 238 8.21 13.77 -27.41
C LEU A 238 8.23 14.01 -25.91
N PHE A 239 8.03 12.96 -25.10
CA PHE A 239 8.06 13.09 -23.64
C PHE A 239 9.45 13.41 -23.09
N SER A 240 10.51 12.82 -23.65
CA SER A 240 11.86 12.87 -23.09
C SER A 240 12.66 14.07 -23.58
N THR A 241 12.42 14.50 -24.83
CA THR A 241 13.16 15.58 -25.50
C THR A 241 12.23 16.47 -26.34
N PRO A 242 11.17 17.08 -25.74
CA PRO A 242 10.18 17.87 -26.47
C PRO A 242 10.82 19.01 -27.27
N PHE A 243 11.92 19.62 -26.79
CA PHE A 243 12.63 20.70 -27.47
C PHE A 243 13.45 20.30 -28.71
N LEU A 244 13.57 19.00 -28.99
CA LEU A 244 14.32 18.45 -30.14
C LEU A 244 13.42 17.67 -31.12
N VAL A 245 12.12 17.62 -30.84
CA VAL A 245 11.15 16.92 -31.67
C VAL A 245 10.64 17.87 -32.74
N ASP A 246 10.56 17.39 -33.98
CA ASP A 246 9.91 18.12 -35.06
C ASP A 246 8.40 18.16 -34.81
N ALA A 247 7.83 19.37 -34.78
CA ALA A 247 6.41 19.56 -34.54
C ALA A 247 5.54 18.97 -35.65
N GLU A 248 6.06 18.85 -36.87
CA GLU A 248 5.31 18.24 -37.99
C GLU A 248 5.14 16.71 -37.82
N GLU A 249 5.99 16.09 -36.99
CA GLU A 249 6.03 14.64 -36.79
C GLU A 249 5.21 14.12 -35.60
N VAL A 250 4.59 15.04 -34.82
CA VAL A 250 3.71 14.72 -33.69
C VAL A 250 2.23 14.86 -34.07
N GLU A 251 1.37 14.28 -33.23
CA GLU A 251 -0.10 14.33 -33.41
C GLU A 251 -0.58 15.77 -33.57
N GLU A 252 -1.46 16.02 -34.55
CA GLU A 252 -1.96 17.35 -34.90
C GLU A 252 -2.49 18.13 -33.69
N SER A 253 -3.11 17.43 -32.74
CA SER A 253 -3.65 18.01 -31.51
C SER A 253 -2.58 18.61 -30.59
N LEU A 254 -1.35 18.07 -30.62
CA LEU A 254 -0.22 18.47 -29.77
C LEU A 254 0.69 19.53 -30.41
N GLN A 255 0.60 19.73 -31.73
CA GLN A 255 1.55 20.55 -32.49
C GLN A 255 1.64 21.99 -31.98
N LEU A 256 0.49 22.64 -31.72
CA LEU A 256 0.46 24.03 -31.27
C LEU A 256 1.07 24.21 -29.87
N GLU A 257 0.72 23.33 -28.93
CA GLU A 257 1.29 23.36 -27.59
C GLU A 257 2.79 23.07 -27.60
N LEU A 258 3.25 22.15 -28.46
CA LEU A 258 4.66 21.84 -28.61
C LEU A 258 5.44 23.04 -29.18
N ILE A 259 4.94 23.68 -30.24
CA ILE A 259 5.58 24.87 -30.84
C ILE A 259 5.67 25.98 -29.79
N GLU A 260 4.58 26.24 -29.07
CA GLU A 260 4.57 27.28 -28.05
C GLU A 260 5.54 26.98 -26.90
N MET A 261 5.65 25.71 -26.48
CA MET A 261 6.64 25.27 -25.50
C MET A 261 8.06 25.47 -26.03
N GLN A 262 8.33 25.08 -27.29
CA GLN A 262 9.64 25.18 -27.93
C GLN A 262 10.13 26.62 -28.13
N CYS A 263 9.19 27.56 -28.30
CA CYS A 263 9.48 28.99 -28.41
C CYS A 263 9.78 29.67 -27.06
N ASP A 264 9.63 28.99 -25.92
CA ASP A 264 9.87 29.54 -24.59
C ASP A 264 11.23 29.09 -24.02
N ASP A 265 12.21 30.01 -24.04
CA ASP A 265 13.56 29.77 -23.51
C ASP A 265 13.58 29.51 -21.99
N SER A 266 12.58 29.99 -21.25
CA SER A 266 12.46 29.71 -19.81
C SER A 266 12.07 28.26 -19.59
N LEU A 267 11.07 27.76 -20.34
CA LEU A 267 10.68 26.35 -20.28
C LEU A 267 11.82 25.43 -20.74
N LYS A 268 12.57 25.83 -21.77
CA LYS A 268 13.76 25.08 -22.22
C LYS A 268 14.81 24.97 -21.12
N SER A 269 15.05 26.07 -20.41
CA SER A 269 15.98 26.10 -19.27
C SER A 269 15.47 25.24 -18.11
N GLN A 270 14.17 25.32 -17.79
CA GLN A 270 13.54 24.47 -16.76
C GLN A 270 13.66 22.98 -17.09
N HIS A 271 13.42 22.56 -18.33
CA HIS A 271 13.55 21.17 -18.76
C HIS A 271 14.98 20.62 -18.58
N GLN A 272 16.01 21.45 -18.70
CA GLN A 272 17.40 21.04 -18.50
C GLN A 272 17.78 20.91 -17.01
N LEU A 273 17.06 21.60 -16.13
CA LEU A 273 17.36 21.67 -14.70
C LEU A 273 16.50 20.71 -13.86
N LEU A 274 15.25 20.51 -14.25
CA LEU A 274 14.26 19.73 -13.52
C LEU A 274 14.24 18.27 -13.97
N SER A 275 13.73 17.40 -13.10
CA SER A 275 13.32 16.06 -13.55
C SER A 275 12.12 16.17 -14.50
N LEU A 276 11.90 15.18 -15.37
CA LEU A 276 10.74 15.19 -16.28
C LEU A 276 9.40 15.35 -15.51
N PRO A 277 9.14 14.63 -14.40
CA PRO A 277 7.96 14.87 -13.59
C PRO A 277 7.80 16.32 -13.14
N ASP A 278 8.85 16.91 -12.58
CA ASP A 278 8.81 18.28 -12.04
C ASP A 278 8.62 19.31 -13.16
N PHE A 279 9.25 19.10 -14.33
CA PHE A 279 9.08 19.94 -15.51
C PHE A 279 7.64 19.90 -16.01
N TYR A 280 7.06 18.71 -16.23
CA TYR A 280 5.69 18.63 -16.71
C TYR A 280 4.69 19.10 -15.66
N GLN A 281 4.99 18.93 -14.37
CA GLN A 281 4.19 19.48 -13.29
C GLN A 281 4.24 21.02 -13.24
N SER A 282 5.35 21.66 -13.63
CA SER A 282 5.48 23.12 -13.63
C SER A 282 4.79 23.82 -14.80
N LEU A 283 4.43 23.09 -15.86
CA LEU A 283 3.72 23.67 -17.02
C LEU A 283 2.39 24.29 -16.61
N ASP A 284 2.04 25.43 -17.19
CA ASP A 284 0.73 26.04 -16.96
C ASP A 284 -0.40 25.11 -17.46
N HIS A 285 -1.43 24.92 -16.64
CA HIS A 285 -2.50 23.96 -16.90
C HIS A 285 -3.44 24.41 -18.03
N ALA A 286 -3.65 25.72 -18.18
CA ALA A 286 -4.53 26.26 -19.20
C ALA A 286 -3.81 26.34 -20.56
N LYS A 287 -2.50 26.56 -20.52
CA LYS A 287 -1.64 26.72 -21.70
C LYS A 287 -1.19 25.40 -22.31
N PHE A 288 -0.87 24.40 -21.48
CA PHE A 288 -0.31 23.12 -21.94
C PHE A 288 -1.11 21.88 -21.49
N PRO A 289 -2.45 21.86 -21.59
CA PRO A 289 -3.27 20.76 -21.10
C PRO A 289 -2.97 19.42 -21.81
N LEU A 290 -2.71 19.43 -23.12
CA LEU A 290 -2.48 18.20 -23.89
C LEU A 290 -1.06 17.66 -23.68
N MET A 291 -0.04 18.52 -23.59
CA MET A 291 1.32 18.12 -23.25
C MET A 291 1.40 17.54 -21.84
N ARG A 292 0.70 18.15 -20.86
CA ARG A 292 0.56 17.59 -19.50
C ARG A 292 -0.12 16.22 -19.52
N ARG A 293 -1.22 16.08 -20.27
CA ARG A 293 -1.95 14.81 -20.42
C ARG A 293 -1.07 13.72 -21.06
N HIS A 294 -0.33 14.06 -22.12
CA HIS A 294 0.62 13.18 -22.79
C HIS A 294 1.71 12.70 -21.83
N ALA A 295 2.31 13.63 -21.09
CA ALA A 295 3.34 13.31 -20.11
C ALA A 295 2.82 12.36 -19.01
N LYS A 296 1.63 12.60 -18.45
CA LYS A 296 1.00 11.68 -17.50
C LYS A 296 0.83 10.28 -18.11
N ARG A 297 0.29 10.20 -19.33
CA ARG A 297 0.16 8.91 -20.04
C ARG A 297 1.51 8.19 -20.13
N MET A 298 2.57 8.87 -20.55
CA MET A 298 3.91 8.28 -20.68
C MET A 298 4.51 7.87 -19.33
N MET A 299 4.35 8.68 -18.28
CA MET A 299 4.85 8.39 -16.94
C MET A 299 4.22 7.16 -16.30
N SER A 300 2.96 6.88 -16.66
CA SER A 300 2.23 5.71 -16.16
C SER A 300 2.65 4.39 -16.81
N LEU A 301 3.41 4.40 -17.91
CA LEU A 301 3.80 3.17 -18.63
C LEU A 301 4.90 2.38 -17.90
N PHE A 302 4.79 1.05 -17.94
CA PHE A 302 5.88 0.15 -17.57
C PHE A 302 6.88 -0.02 -18.71
N GLY A 303 8.16 0.18 -18.43
CA GLY A 303 9.24 -0.05 -19.40
C GLY A 303 9.57 -1.53 -19.65
N SER A 304 9.24 -2.43 -18.72
CA SER A 304 9.48 -3.88 -18.83
C SER A 304 8.67 -4.67 -17.80
N THR A 305 8.76 -6.00 -17.86
CA THR A 305 8.27 -6.95 -16.84
C THR A 305 9.26 -7.19 -15.70
N TYR A 306 10.35 -6.43 -15.62
CA TYR A 306 11.43 -6.64 -14.64
C TYR A 306 10.93 -6.66 -13.19
N ILE A 307 9.95 -5.82 -12.85
CA ILE A 307 9.34 -5.80 -11.51
C ILE A 307 8.66 -7.14 -11.16
N CYS A 308 8.04 -7.79 -12.14
CA CYS A 308 7.46 -9.11 -11.97
C CYS A 308 8.54 -10.17 -11.78
N GLU A 309 9.59 -10.16 -12.59
CA GLU A 309 10.73 -11.09 -12.51
C GLU A 309 11.44 -11.02 -11.14
N GLN A 310 11.68 -9.80 -10.64
CA GLN A 310 12.22 -9.57 -9.29
C GLN A 310 11.27 -10.12 -8.21
N THR A 311 9.97 -9.92 -8.38
CA THR A 311 8.96 -10.39 -7.44
C THR A 311 8.82 -11.92 -7.45
N PHE A 312 8.92 -12.58 -8.61
CA PHE A 312 8.98 -14.04 -8.70
C PHE A 312 10.23 -14.62 -8.04
N SER A 313 11.36 -13.93 -8.17
CA SER A 313 12.59 -14.31 -7.45
C SER A 313 12.37 -14.28 -5.93
N LEU A 314 11.69 -13.25 -5.43
CA LEU A 314 11.31 -13.15 -4.02
C LEU A 314 10.27 -14.21 -3.61
N LEU A 315 9.30 -14.51 -4.47
CA LEU A 315 8.30 -15.56 -4.27
C LEU A 315 8.99 -16.92 -4.03
N ASN A 316 9.95 -17.28 -4.89
CA ASN A 316 10.71 -18.52 -4.79
C ASN A 316 11.54 -18.60 -3.49
N GLN A 317 12.14 -17.48 -3.07
CA GLN A 317 12.83 -17.39 -1.78
C GLN A 317 11.88 -17.57 -0.59
N ASN A 318 10.69 -16.95 -0.64
CA ASN A 318 9.70 -17.08 0.43
C ASN A 318 9.15 -18.51 0.53
N LYS A 319 8.74 -19.13 -0.58
CA LYS A 319 8.25 -20.52 -0.57
C LYS A 319 9.32 -21.50 -0.05
N SER A 320 10.58 -21.34 -0.46
CA SER A 320 11.67 -22.21 0.01
C SER A 320 11.96 -22.08 1.51
N ARG A 321 11.90 -20.87 2.08
CA ARG A 321 12.12 -20.60 3.51
C ARG A 321 10.92 -20.96 4.39
N LEU A 322 9.70 -20.80 3.89
CA LEU A 322 8.48 -20.98 4.67
C LEU A 322 7.95 -22.43 4.59
N ARG A 323 8.31 -23.17 3.52
CA ARG A 323 8.26 -24.61 3.18
C ARG A 323 7.18 -25.55 3.72
N SER A 324 6.29 -25.11 4.61
CA SER A 324 5.48 -26.01 5.43
C SER A 324 4.00 -25.69 5.49
N ARG A 325 3.49 -24.52 5.05
CA ARG A 325 2.05 -24.22 5.24
C ARG A 325 1.44 -22.92 4.67
N MET A 326 2.05 -22.24 3.72
CA MET A 326 1.45 -21.00 3.18
C MET A 326 0.41 -21.29 2.10
N THR A 327 -0.76 -20.67 2.24
CA THR A 327 -1.77 -20.56 1.19
C THR A 327 -1.33 -19.49 0.18
N ASP A 328 -1.90 -19.51 -1.02
CA ASP A 328 -1.63 -18.48 -2.02
C ASP A 328 -2.03 -17.07 -1.54
N SER A 329 -3.06 -16.96 -0.68
CA SER A 329 -3.46 -15.69 -0.01
C SER A 329 -2.33 -15.12 0.84
N HIS A 330 -1.77 -15.92 1.76
CA HIS A 330 -0.67 -15.47 2.61
C HIS A 330 0.56 -15.09 1.78
N LEU A 331 0.78 -15.77 0.64
CA LEU A 331 1.88 -15.44 -0.25
C LEU A 331 1.66 -14.09 -0.95
N CYS A 332 0.45 -13.82 -1.44
CA CYS A 332 0.10 -12.50 -1.96
C CYS A 332 0.26 -11.41 -0.90
N GLU A 333 -0.12 -11.69 0.35
CA GLU A 333 0.00 -10.73 1.44
C GLU A 333 1.45 -10.38 1.77
N VAL A 334 2.30 -11.40 1.90
CA VAL A 334 3.75 -11.23 2.08
C VAL A 334 4.33 -10.44 0.94
N LEU A 335 4.09 -10.86 -0.31
CA LEU A 335 4.67 -10.17 -1.48
C LEU A 335 4.26 -8.70 -1.51
N ARG A 336 2.99 -8.37 -1.23
CA ARG A 336 2.54 -6.98 -1.14
C ARG A 336 3.34 -6.19 -0.09
N VAL A 337 3.52 -6.73 1.12
CA VAL A 337 4.30 -6.06 2.17
C VAL A 337 5.79 -5.99 1.83
N SER A 338 6.32 -6.95 1.08
CA SER A 338 7.74 -6.99 0.72
C SER A 338 8.10 -6.10 -0.47
N THR A 339 7.19 -5.90 -1.42
CA THR A 339 7.45 -5.14 -2.65
C THR A 339 6.91 -3.72 -2.62
N THR A 340 6.10 -3.36 -1.61
CA THR A 340 5.49 -2.04 -1.51
C THR A 340 6.52 -0.93 -1.35
N LYS A 341 6.25 0.20 -2.01
CA LYS A 341 6.90 1.49 -1.77
C LYS A 341 6.06 2.37 -0.83
N LEU A 342 4.77 2.03 -0.66
CA LEU A 342 3.91 2.64 0.36
C LEU A 342 4.30 2.20 1.77
N SER A 343 4.07 3.08 2.74
CA SER A 343 4.20 2.78 4.16
C SER A 343 2.84 2.38 4.76
N PRO A 344 2.72 1.21 5.41
CA PRO A 344 1.51 0.85 6.14
C PRO A 344 1.20 1.87 7.24
N ASP A 345 -0.07 2.26 7.39
CA ASP A 345 -0.52 3.14 8.48
C ASP A 345 -0.82 2.31 9.74
N ILE A 346 0.25 1.95 10.46
CA ILE A 346 0.15 1.20 11.72
C ILE A 346 -0.74 1.92 12.75
N PRO A 347 -0.63 3.26 12.95
CA PRO A 347 -1.55 3.98 13.82
C PRO A 347 -3.03 3.76 13.46
N ALA A 348 -3.41 3.84 12.18
CA ALA A 348 -4.79 3.59 11.76
C ALA A 348 -5.22 2.14 11.99
N ILE A 349 -4.34 1.16 11.76
CA ILE A 349 -4.59 -0.26 12.04
C ILE A 349 -4.85 -0.48 13.54
N LEU A 350 -4.08 0.16 14.43
CA LEU A 350 -4.27 0.03 15.87
C LEU A 350 -5.60 0.63 16.33
N GLN A 351 -6.02 1.75 15.73
CA GLN A 351 -7.30 2.39 16.05
C GLN A 351 -8.50 1.53 15.65
N SER A 352 -8.46 0.88 14.48
CA SER A 352 -9.55 0.01 14.02
C SER A 352 -9.73 -1.23 14.91
N ILE A 353 -8.62 -1.83 15.36
CA ILE A 353 -8.62 -2.97 16.28
C ILE A 353 -9.14 -2.56 17.67
N GLY A 354 -8.74 -1.38 18.17
CA GLY A 354 -9.16 -0.87 19.48
C GLY A 354 -10.67 -0.64 19.59
N GLN A 355 -11.33 -0.22 18.50
CA GLN A 355 -12.78 0.01 18.48
C GLN A 355 -13.61 -1.27 18.65
N HIS A 356 -13.10 -2.42 18.18
CA HIS A 356 -13.82 -3.70 18.28
C HIS A 356 -13.77 -4.31 19.69
N HIS A 357 -12.75 -3.99 20.50
CA HIS A 357 -12.63 -4.50 21.87
C HIS A 357 -13.38 -3.70 22.94
N CYS A 358 -13.80 -2.46 22.66
CA CYS A 358 -14.54 -1.61 23.60
C CYS A 358 -16.07 -1.87 23.62
N SER A 359 -16.56 -2.89 22.92
CA SER A 359 -18.00 -3.15 22.71
C SER A 359 -18.61 -4.18 23.67
N HIS A 360 -18.04 -4.39 24.86
CA HIS A 360 -18.54 -5.37 25.84
C HIS A 360 -18.76 -4.81 27.24
#